data_AF-A0A100W6Y5-F1
#
_entry.id   AF-A0A100W6Y5-F1
#
_cell.length_a   1.000
_cell.length_b   1.000
_cell.length_c   1.000
_cell.angle_alpha   90.00
_cell.angle_beta   90.00
_cell.angle_gamma   90.00
#
_symmetry.space_group_name_H-M   'P 1'
#
loop_
_entity.id
_entity.type
_entity.pdbx_description
1 polymer ?
#
loop_
_entity_poly.entity_id
_entity_poly.type
_entity_poly.pdbx_seq_one_letter_code
_entity_poly.pdbx_strand_id
1 'polypeptide(L)'
;MSTPTGADTPSSVVMVGGQDWDEVVAAAREHAGERIVVNMGPQHPSTHGVLRLILEIEGEIITEARCGIGYLHTGIEKNLEFRNWTQGVTFVTRMDYLSPFFNETAYCLAVEKLLGITDDIPERANVIRVMLMELNRISSHLVALATGGMELGAMSAMFYGFREREEILKVFESITGLRMNHAYIRPGGVAVDLPG
;
A
#
# COMPACT_ATOMS: atom_id res chain seq x y z
N MET A 1 38.44 34.36 2.04
CA MET A 1 37.18 33.60 2.17
C MET A 1 37.05 32.79 0.90
N SER A 2 37.52 31.55 0.96
CA SER A 2 37.64 30.62 -0.17
C SER A 2 36.25 30.12 -0.59
N THR A 3 35.96 30.26 -1.88
CA THR A 3 34.83 29.61 -2.56
C THR A 3 34.97 28.09 -2.47
N PRO A 4 33.89 27.33 -2.20
CA PRO A 4 33.95 25.88 -2.32
C PRO A 4 33.89 25.51 -3.80
N THR A 5 34.97 24.95 -4.31
CA THR A 5 34.99 24.15 -5.55
C THR A 5 34.27 22.84 -5.30
N GLY A 6 32.97 22.78 -5.59
CA GLY A 6 32.29 21.53 -5.87
C GLY A 6 32.62 21.12 -7.30
N ALA A 7 33.41 20.07 -7.47
CA ALA A 7 33.69 19.49 -8.77
C ALA A 7 32.38 18.85 -9.30
N ASP A 8 31.81 19.44 -10.34
CA ASP A 8 30.75 18.83 -11.12
C ASP A 8 31.34 17.59 -11.79
N THR A 9 31.14 16.44 -11.14
CA THR A 9 31.51 15.15 -11.72
C THR A 9 30.45 14.84 -12.76
N PRO A 10 30.80 14.56 -14.04
CA PRO A 10 29.80 14.35 -15.09
C PRO A 10 28.95 13.12 -14.73
N SER A 11 27.74 13.32 -14.25
CA SER A 11 26.79 12.25 -13.99
C SER A 11 26.03 11.94 -15.27
N SER A 12 26.16 10.71 -15.80
CA SER A 12 25.31 10.25 -16.89
C SER A 12 23.91 9.97 -16.36
N VAL A 13 22.89 10.63 -16.94
CA VAL A 13 21.50 10.44 -16.55
C VAL A 13 20.84 9.49 -17.54
N VAL A 14 20.44 8.32 -17.05
CA VAL A 14 19.73 7.30 -17.82
C VAL A 14 18.26 7.29 -17.40
N MET A 15 17.38 7.57 -18.36
CA MET A 15 15.94 7.51 -18.19
C MET A 15 15.48 6.11 -18.56
N VAL A 16 14.90 5.37 -17.62
CA VAL A 16 14.45 3.99 -17.87
C VAL A 16 12.94 3.96 -17.95
N GLY A 17 12.41 3.58 -19.11
CA GLY A 17 10.99 3.35 -19.32
C GLY A 17 10.78 2.12 -20.18
N GLY A 18 10.44 0.97 -19.57
CA GLY A 18 10.21 -0.25 -20.35
C GLY A 18 11.51 -1.00 -20.69
N GLN A 19 11.61 -2.28 -20.28
CA GLN A 19 12.53 -3.36 -20.75
C GLN A 19 14.02 -3.08 -21.06
N ASP A 20 14.56 -1.88 -20.91
CA ASP A 20 15.97 -1.50 -21.21
C ASP A 20 16.91 -1.70 -20.02
N TRP A 21 16.74 -2.80 -19.28
CA TRP A 21 17.67 -3.16 -18.21
C TRP A 21 19.07 -3.46 -18.75
N ASP A 22 19.15 -3.97 -19.99
CA ASP A 22 20.41 -4.23 -20.66
C ASP A 22 21.18 -2.94 -20.98
N GLU A 23 20.48 -1.84 -21.30
CA GLU A 23 21.11 -0.53 -21.52
C GLU A 23 21.64 0.09 -20.22
N VAL A 24 20.91 -0.09 -19.10
CA VAL A 24 21.36 0.34 -17.77
C VAL A 24 22.59 -0.45 -17.34
N VAL A 25 22.58 -1.77 -17.54
CA VAL A 25 23.71 -2.66 -17.20
C VAL A 25 24.92 -2.39 -18.11
N ALA A 26 24.69 -2.11 -19.39
CA ALA A 26 25.75 -1.70 -20.31
C ALA A 26 26.37 -0.37 -19.88
N ALA A 27 25.56 0.65 -19.59
CA ALA A 27 26.04 1.95 -19.08
C ALA A 27 26.84 1.79 -17.78
N ALA A 28 26.37 0.97 -16.83
CA ALA A 28 27.05 0.66 -15.58
C ALA A 28 28.40 -0.05 -15.75
N ARG A 29 28.53 -0.91 -16.78
CA ARG A 29 29.79 -1.60 -17.09
C ARG A 29 30.78 -0.72 -17.85
N GLU A 30 30.28 0.12 -18.76
CA GLU A 30 31.10 1.00 -19.59
C GLU A 30 31.71 2.15 -18.77
N HIS A 31 31.03 2.56 -17.70
CA HIS A 31 31.42 3.65 -16.80
C HIS A 31 31.86 3.12 -15.42
N ALA A 32 32.66 2.05 -15.38
CA ALA A 32 33.16 1.47 -14.14
C ALA A 32 34.02 2.48 -13.35
N GLY A 33 33.41 3.14 -12.37
CA GLY A 33 34.01 4.20 -11.52
C GLY A 33 33.34 5.58 -11.64
N GLU A 34 32.35 5.75 -12.52
CA GLU A 34 31.54 6.98 -12.61
C GLU A 34 30.11 6.75 -12.13
N ARG A 35 29.51 7.82 -11.60
CA ARG A 35 28.19 7.78 -10.95
C ARG A 35 27.08 7.86 -11.99
N ILE A 36 26.21 6.86 -12.01
CA ILE A 36 25.07 6.80 -12.93
C ILE A 36 23.79 7.14 -12.20
N VAL A 37 22.97 8.00 -12.79
CA VAL A 37 21.63 8.30 -12.27
C VAL A 37 20.59 7.54 -13.09
N VAL A 38 19.91 6.59 -12.47
CA VAL A 38 18.84 5.79 -13.08
C VAL A 38 17.48 6.31 -12.60
N ASN A 39 16.65 6.79 -13.52
CA ASN A 39 15.27 7.19 -13.21
C ASN A 39 14.30 6.07 -13.60
N MET A 40 13.81 5.36 -12.59
CA MET A 40 12.80 4.31 -12.72
C MET A 40 11.41 4.94 -12.65
N GLY A 41 10.71 4.91 -13.80
CA GLY A 41 9.39 5.50 -13.96
C GLY A 41 8.31 4.87 -13.06
N PRO A 42 7.18 5.56 -12.85
CA PRO A 42 6.16 5.20 -11.85
C PRO A 42 5.38 3.90 -12.11
N GLN A 43 5.59 3.26 -13.26
CA GLN A 43 4.79 2.14 -13.77
C GLN A 43 5.62 0.91 -14.19
N HIS A 44 6.95 0.92 -14.05
CA HIS A 44 7.82 -0.11 -14.64
C HIS A 44 8.81 -0.76 -13.66
N PRO A 45 9.08 -2.08 -13.75
CA PRO A 45 8.14 -3.19 -13.89
C PRO A 45 7.90 -3.83 -12.52
N SER A 46 6.64 -4.11 -12.18
CA SER A 46 6.27 -4.93 -11.02
C SER A 46 6.67 -4.36 -9.65
N THR A 47 6.17 -3.18 -9.29
CA THR A 47 6.03 -2.83 -7.88
C THR A 47 4.55 -2.67 -7.60
N HIS A 48 4.05 -3.25 -6.52
CA HIS A 48 2.62 -3.43 -6.21
C HIS A 48 1.86 -2.14 -5.84
N GLY A 49 2.29 -1.02 -6.45
CA GLY A 49 1.81 0.34 -6.31
C GLY A 49 2.48 1.26 -7.33
N VAL A 50 2.13 2.54 -7.31
CA VAL A 50 2.73 3.54 -8.20
C VAL A 50 3.85 4.25 -7.45
N LEU A 51 5.11 4.00 -7.84
CA LEU A 51 6.29 4.55 -7.19
C LEU A 51 7.35 4.92 -8.22
N ARG A 52 7.84 6.16 -8.15
CA ARG A 52 9.00 6.58 -8.95
C ARG A 52 10.26 6.51 -8.08
N LEU A 53 11.33 5.94 -8.60
CA LEU A 53 12.63 5.91 -7.91
C LEU A 53 13.69 6.59 -8.77
N ILE A 54 14.46 7.50 -8.16
CA ILE A 54 15.67 8.07 -8.74
C ILE A 54 16.83 7.45 -7.97
N LEU A 55 17.59 6.59 -8.63
CA LEU A 55 18.68 5.81 -8.03
C LEU A 55 20.01 6.35 -8.52
N GLU A 56 20.94 6.58 -7.60
CA GLU A 56 22.33 6.90 -7.92
C GLU A 56 23.17 5.65 -7.67
N ILE A 57 23.75 5.09 -8.73
CA ILE A 57 24.38 3.77 -8.75
C ILE A 57 25.87 3.91 -9.09
N GLU A 58 26.70 3.15 -8.39
CA GLU A 58 28.12 2.95 -8.68
C GLU A 58 28.37 1.44 -8.81
N GLY A 59 28.61 0.98 -10.04
CA GLY A 59 28.67 -0.45 -10.35
C GLY A 59 27.34 -1.17 -10.04
N GLU A 60 27.36 -2.11 -9.10
CA GLU A 60 26.18 -2.85 -8.62
C GLU A 60 25.60 -2.30 -7.31
N ILE A 61 26.19 -1.23 -6.77
CA ILE A 61 25.81 -0.66 -5.47
C ILE A 61 24.95 0.59 -5.66
N ILE A 62 23.79 0.61 -5.02
CA ILE A 62 22.96 1.80 -4.91
C ILE A 62 23.55 2.70 -3.82
N THR A 63 24.06 3.86 -4.21
CA THR A 63 24.64 4.87 -3.29
C THR A 63 23.57 5.80 -2.72
N GLU A 64 22.52 6.09 -3.49
CA GLU A 64 21.39 6.91 -3.07
C GLU A 64 20.10 6.44 -3.76
N ALA A 65 18.98 6.51 -3.05
CA ALA A 65 17.65 6.26 -3.59
C ALA A 65 16.69 7.37 -3.15
N ARG A 66 16.14 8.12 -4.11
CA ARG A 66 15.11 9.14 -3.86
C ARG A 66 13.76 8.64 -4.35
N CYS A 67 12.79 8.60 -3.45
CA CYS A 67 11.42 8.16 -3.75
C CYS A 67 10.53 9.33 -4.16
N GLY A 68 9.98 9.26 -5.37
CA GLY A 68 8.87 10.11 -5.81
C GLY A 68 7.54 9.46 -5.45
N ILE A 69 6.87 10.01 -4.44
CA ILE A 69 5.54 9.57 -3.96
C ILE A 69 4.46 10.60 -4.30
N GLY A 70 3.19 10.27 -4.03
CA GLY A 70 2.06 11.19 -4.20
C GLY A 70 1.25 11.00 -5.49
N TYR A 71 1.65 10.09 -6.37
CA TYR A 71 0.90 9.75 -7.60
C TYR A 71 -0.51 9.18 -7.32
N LEU A 72 -0.73 8.62 -6.14
CA LEU A 72 -2.02 8.11 -5.67
C LEU A 72 -2.64 9.00 -4.57
N HIS A 73 -2.20 10.26 -4.44
CA HIS A 73 -2.82 11.17 -3.50
C HIS A 73 -4.24 11.54 -3.94
N THR A 74 -5.23 11.00 -3.23
CA THR A 74 -6.67 11.17 -3.54
C THR A 74 -7.35 12.23 -2.66
N GLY A 75 -6.62 12.85 -1.72
CA GLY A 75 -7.16 13.88 -0.85
C GLY A 75 -8.21 13.39 0.15
N ILE A 76 -8.11 12.14 0.63
CA ILE A 76 -9.07 11.57 1.60
C ILE A 76 -9.20 12.47 2.84
N GLU A 77 -8.10 12.93 3.40
CA GLU A 77 -8.08 13.82 4.57
C GLU A 77 -8.91 15.09 4.34
N LYS A 78 -8.71 15.74 3.18
CA LYS A 78 -9.46 16.95 2.84
C LYS A 78 -10.95 16.67 2.62
N ASN A 79 -11.27 15.51 2.03
CA ASN A 79 -12.67 15.11 1.85
C ASN A 79 -13.37 14.90 3.20
N LEU A 80 -12.69 14.34 4.20
CA LEU A 80 -13.27 14.07 5.52
C LEU A 80 -13.73 15.34 6.25
N GLU A 81 -13.11 16.50 6.00
CA GLU A 81 -13.56 17.78 6.56
C GLU A 81 -15.00 18.15 6.17
N PHE A 82 -15.49 17.64 5.04
CA PHE A 82 -16.82 17.92 4.49
C PHE A 82 -17.78 16.73 4.59
N ARG A 83 -17.49 15.75 5.45
CA ARG A 83 -18.30 14.55 5.65
C ARG A 83 -18.67 14.41 7.12
N ASN A 84 -19.87 13.88 7.38
CA ASN A 84 -20.19 13.43 8.72
C ASN A 84 -19.40 12.15 9.07
N TRP A 85 -19.33 11.80 10.35
CA TRP A 85 -18.51 10.67 10.79
C TRP A 85 -18.94 9.33 10.17
N THR A 86 -20.24 9.11 9.99
CA THR A 86 -20.75 7.90 9.32
C THR A 86 -20.30 7.81 7.87
N GLN A 87 -20.32 8.93 7.14
CA GLN A 87 -19.80 9.04 5.77
C GLN A 87 -18.28 8.92 5.74
N GLY A 88 -17.56 9.37 6.77
CA GLY A 88 -16.10 9.28 6.82
C GLY A 88 -15.57 7.85 6.66
N VAL A 89 -16.29 6.86 7.20
CA VAL A 89 -15.98 5.43 7.06
C VAL A 89 -15.82 5.01 5.58
N THR A 90 -16.67 5.52 4.69
CA THR A 90 -16.66 5.12 3.27
C THR A 90 -15.44 5.66 2.50
N PHE A 91 -14.72 6.62 3.09
CA PHE A 91 -13.46 7.15 2.58
C PHE A 91 -12.26 6.44 3.18
N VAL A 92 -12.22 6.28 4.52
CA VAL A 92 -11.06 5.69 5.22
C VAL A 92 -10.84 4.22 4.87
N THR A 93 -11.90 3.49 4.51
CA THR A 93 -11.80 2.10 4.02
C THR A 93 -10.84 1.94 2.82
N ARG A 94 -10.59 3.03 2.07
CA ARG A 94 -9.75 3.05 0.87
C ARG A 94 -8.29 3.44 1.12
N MET A 95 -7.93 3.80 2.36
CA MET A 95 -6.57 4.27 2.68
C MET A 95 -5.51 3.16 2.51
N ASP A 96 -5.75 2.02 3.15
CA ASP A 96 -5.09 0.74 2.86
C ASP A 96 -6.14 -0.22 2.30
N TYR A 97 -6.07 -0.43 0.98
CA TYR A 97 -7.01 -1.29 0.25
C TYR A 97 -6.79 -2.78 0.51
N LEU A 98 -5.66 -3.18 1.11
CA LEU A 98 -5.41 -4.55 1.54
C LEU A 98 -6.00 -4.82 2.92
N SER A 99 -6.13 -3.78 3.76
CA SER A 99 -6.61 -3.91 5.15
C SER A 99 -7.77 -2.95 5.49
N PRO A 100 -8.86 -2.90 4.69
CA PRO A 100 -9.95 -1.93 4.87
C PRO A 100 -10.60 -1.98 6.26
N PHE A 101 -10.80 -3.16 6.86
CA PHE A 101 -11.44 -3.27 8.17
C PHE A 101 -10.60 -2.68 9.30
N PHE A 102 -9.27 -2.66 9.17
CA PHE A 102 -8.39 -1.99 10.15
C PHE A 102 -8.57 -0.48 10.09
N ASN A 103 -8.63 0.10 8.89
CA ASN A 103 -8.84 1.55 8.73
C ASN A 103 -10.21 1.98 9.26
N GLU A 104 -11.26 1.21 8.92
CA GLU A 104 -12.60 1.47 9.44
C GLU A 104 -12.64 1.37 10.97
N THR A 105 -12.03 0.32 11.55
CA THR A 105 -11.98 0.13 13.01
C THR A 105 -11.22 1.26 13.70
N ALA A 106 -10.02 1.60 13.22
CA ALA A 106 -9.20 2.66 13.80
C ALA A 106 -9.93 4.01 13.80
N TYR A 107 -10.59 4.34 12.69
CA TYR A 107 -11.42 5.53 12.59
C TYR A 107 -12.60 5.50 13.57
N CYS A 108 -13.36 4.39 13.62
CA CYS A 108 -14.53 4.28 14.48
C CYS A 108 -14.16 4.30 15.97
N LEU A 109 -13.08 3.63 16.37
CA LEU A 109 -12.58 3.67 17.76
C LEU A 109 -12.17 5.09 18.17
N ALA A 110 -11.57 5.86 17.26
CA ALA A 110 -11.23 7.26 17.53
C ALA A 110 -12.49 8.12 17.73
N VAL A 111 -13.52 7.93 16.90
CA VAL A 111 -14.82 8.63 17.04
C VAL A 111 -15.54 8.20 18.33
N GLU A 112 -15.56 6.91 18.66
CA GLU A 112 -16.18 6.37 19.87
C GLU A 112 -15.52 6.91 21.14
N LYS A 113 -14.18 6.97 21.14
CA LYS A 113 -13.41 7.56 22.24
C LYS A 113 -13.66 9.06 22.38
N LEU A 114 -13.75 9.78 21.26
CA LEU A 114 -14.06 11.22 21.26
C LEU A 114 -15.44 11.51 21.85
N LEU A 115 -16.41 10.64 21.57
CA LEU A 115 -17.79 10.74 22.06
C LEU A 115 -17.98 10.20 23.48
N GLY A 116 -17.00 9.47 24.03
CA GLY A 116 -17.10 8.85 25.35
C GLY A 116 -18.06 7.65 25.39
N ILE A 117 -18.31 6.98 24.26
CA ILE A 117 -19.26 5.86 24.14
C ILE A 117 -18.56 4.50 24.01
N THR A 118 -17.24 4.44 24.25
CA THR A 118 -16.45 3.22 24.05
C THR A 118 -16.98 2.03 24.87
N ASP A 119 -17.44 2.27 26.09
CA ASP A 119 -17.97 1.24 26.99
C ASP A 119 -19.43 0.87 26.68
N ASP A 120 -20.12 1.67 25.85
CA ASP A 120 -21.52 1.43 25.44
C ASP A 120 -21.61 0.49 24.22
N ILE A 121 -20.48 0.18 23.59
CA ILE A 121 -20.43 -0.68 22.40
C ILE A 121 -20.70 -2.14 22.80
N PRO A 122 -21.67 -2.83 22.17
CA PRO A 122 -21.95 -4.23 22.47
C PRO A 122 -20.70 -5.11 22.29
N GLU A 123 -20.44 -6.01 23.24
CA GLU A 123 -19.31 -6.95 23.19
C GLU A 123 -19.29 -7.74 21.87
N ARG A 124 -20.46 -8.18 21.41
CA ARG A 124 -20.62 -8.88 20.12
C ARG A 124 -20.08 -8.08 18.94
N ALA A 125 -20.28 -6.76 18.91
CA ALA A 125 -19.75 -5.91 17.84
C ALA A 125 -18.22 -5.86 17.86
N ASN A 126 -17.61 -5.81 19.05
CA ASN A 126 -16.16 -5.86 19.21
C ASN A 126 -15.58 -7.22 18.80
N VAL A 127 -16.27 -8.32 19.12
CA VAL A 127 -15.88 -9.66 18.67
C VAL A 127 -15.91 -9.76 17.14
N ILE A 128 -16.97 -9.25 16.50
CA ILE A 128 -17.08 -9.22 15.03
C ILE A 128 -15.95 -8.37 14.41
N ARG A 129 -15.66 -7.19 14.97
CA ARG A 129 -14.56 -6.32 14.50
C ARG A 129 -13.23 -7.07 14.52
N VAL A 130 -12.88 -7.71 15.63
CA VAL A 130 -11.63 -8.47 15.77
C VAL A 130 -11.59 -9.64 14.77
N MET A 131 -12.68 -10.40 14.66
CA MET A 131 -12.78 -11.52 13.73
C MET A 131 -12.55 -11.08 12.27
N LEU A 132 -13.20 -10.00 11.83
CA LEU A 132 -13.03 -9.46 10.49
C LEU A 132 -11.63 -8.88 10.28
N MET A 133 -11.08 -8.17 11.26
CA MET A 133 -9.70 -7.66 11.20
C MET A 133 -8.70 -8.80 11.06
N GLU A 134 -8.82 -9.90 11.81
CA GLU A 134 -7.86 -11.01 11.71
C GLU A 134 -7.99 -11.79 10.40
N LEU A 135 -9.21 -12.01 9.89
CA LEU A 135 -9.40 -12.52 8.52
C LEU A 135 -8.78 -11.58 7.48
N ASN A 136 -8.93 -10.27 7.67
CA ASN A 136 -8.37 -9.28 6.76
C ASN A 136 -6.84 -9.24 6.85
N ARG A 137 -6.26 -9.43 8.04
CA ARG A 137 -4.82 -9.55 8.23
C ARG A 137 -4.28 -10.71 7.41
N ILE A 138 -4.91 -11.89 7.48
CA ILE A 138 -4.51 -13.05 6.68
C ILE A 138 -4.61 -12.73 5.18
N SER A 139 -5.74 -12.16 4.72
CA SER A 139 -5.91 -11.74 3.32
C SER A 139 -4.83 -10.77 2.83
N SER A 140 -4.47 -9.78 3.65
CA SER A 140 -3.41 -8.80 3.36
C SER A 140 -2.03 -9.47 3.25
N HIS A 141 -1.71 -10.40 4.17
CA HIS A 141 -0.44 -11.13 4.14
C HIS A 141 -0.36 -12.14 2.99
N LEU A 142 -1.47 -12.75 2.59
CA LEU A 142 -1.54 -13.58 1.40
C LEU A 142 -1.17 -12.79 0.14
N VAL A 143 -1.62 -11.54 0.03
CA VAL A 143 -1.17 -10.65 -1.05
C VAL A 143 0.33 -10.41 -0.92
N ALA A 144 0.83 -9.99 0.24
CA ALA A 144 2.25 -9.69 0.44
C ALA A 144 3.16 -10.88 0.06
N LEU A 145 2.80 -12.10 0.44
CA LEU A 145 3.53 -13.32 0.09
C LEU A 145 3.40 -13.68 -1.39
N ALA A 146 2.19 -13.56 -1.97
CA ALA A 146 1.94 -13.82 -3.39
C ALA A 146 2.76 -12.89 -4.28
N THR A 147 2.71 -11.60 -3.98
CA THR A 147 3.37 -10.55 -4.74
C THR A 147 4.87 -10.56 -4.56
N GLY A 148 5.35 -10.72 -3.31
CA GLY A 148 6.78 -10.85 -3.02
C GLY A 148 7.38 -12.12 -3.61
N GLY A 149 6.65 -13.24 -3.61
CA GLY A 149 7.07 -14.46 -4.28
C GLY A 149 7.21 -14.28 -5.79
N MET A 150 6.26 -13.59 -6.44
CA MET A 150 6.33 -13.28 -7.87
C MET A 150 7.55 -12.40 -8.21
N GLU A 151 7.87 -11.40 -7.39
CA GLU A 151 9.04 -10.53 -7.59
C GLU A 151 10.37 -11.30 -7.51
N LEU A 152 10.42 -12.38 -6.70
CA LEU A 152 11.56 -13.29 -6.63
C LEU A 152 11.55 -14.39 -7.71
N GLY A 153 10.58 -14.38 -8.62
CA GLY A 153 10.43 -15.35 -9.72
C GLY A 153 9.58 -16.59 -9.39
N ALA A 154 9.02 -16.69 -8.19
CA ALA A 154 8.20 -17.83 -7.75
C ALA A 154 6.72 -17.65 -8.09
N MET A 155 6.35 -17.89 -9.35
CA MET A 155 4.97 -17.77 -9.85
C MET A 155 3.94 -18.62 -9.08
N SER A 156 4.35 -19.78 -8.55
CA SER A 156 3.44 -20.66 -7.78
C SER A 156 2.92 -19.99 -6.50
N ALA A 157 3.75 -19.17 -5.83
CA ALA A 157 3.34 -18.44 -4.63
C ALA A 157 2.18 -17.48 -4.92
N MET A 158 2.20 -16.84 -6.09
CA MET A 158 1.14 -15.96 -6.56
C MET A 158 -0.19 -16.71 -6.69
N PHE A 159 -0.20 -17.84 -7.40
CA PHE A 159 -1.43 -18.61 -7.64
C PHE A 159 -2.04 -19.15 -6.34
N TYR A 160 -1.23 -19.73 -5.45
CA TYR A 160 -1.74 -20.25 -4.18
C TYR A 160 -2.22 -19.12 -3.26
N GLY A 161 -1.46 -18.03 -3.13
CA GLY A 161 -1.84 -16.89 -2.28
C GLY A 161 -3.15 -16.24 -2.72
N PHE A 162 -3.35 -16.02 -4.03
CA PHE A 162 -4.61 -15.47 -4.53
C PHE A 162 -5.78 -16.45 -4.44
N ARG A 163 -5.53 -17.77 -4.59
CA ARG A 163 -6.58 -18.79 -4.36
C ARG A 163 -7.08 -18.77 -2.93
N GLU A 164 -6.19 -18.77 -1.93
CA GLU A 164 -6.63 -18.72 -0.52
C GLU A 164 -7.30 -17.39 -0.19
N ARG A 165 -6.80 -16.29 -0.77
CA ARG A 165 -7.40 -14.97 -0.60
C ARG A 165 -8.82 -14.94 -1.12
N GLU A 166 -9.11 -15.62 -2.22
CA GLU A 166 -10.46 -15.69 -2.80
C GLU A 166 -11.48 -16.28 -1.82
N GLU A 167 -11.11 -17.31 -1.05
CA GLU A 167 -12.00 -17.89 -0.04
C GLU A 167 -12.32 -16.89 1.08
N ILE A 168 -11.35 -16.08 1.50
CA ILE A 168 -11.58 -15.02 2.49
C ILE A 168 -12.49 -13.92 1.91
N LEU A 169 -12.31 -13.54 0.63
CA LEU A 169 -13.16 -12.53 0.00
C LEU A 169 -14.62 -12.99 -0.13
N LYS A 170 -14.87 -14.29 -0.35
CA LYS A 170 -16.24 -14.85 -0.31
C LYS A 170 -16.89 -14.70 1.07
N VAL A 171 -16.11 -14.88 2.14
CA VAL A 171 -16.59 -14.65 3.51
C VAL A 171 -16.91 -13.16 3.73
N PHE A 172 -16.08 -12.24 3.23
CA PHE A 172 -16.41 -10.82 3.32
C PHE A 172 -17.65 -10.46 2.51
N GLU A 173 -17.79 -11.02 1.31
CA GLU A 173 -18.94 -10.80 0.44
C GLU A 173 -20.23 -11.32 1.07
N SER A 174 -20.20 -12.47 1.77
CA SER A 174 -21.39 -12.98 2.47
C SER A 174 -21.79 -12.13 3.67
N ILE A 175 -20.83 -11.48 4.34
CA ILE A 175 -21.09 -10.64 5.53
C ILE A 175 -21.49 -9.21 5.13
N THR A 176 -20.76 -8.59 4.22
CA THR A 176 -20.89 -7.16 3.90
C THR A 176 -21.57 -6.89 2.56
N GLY A 177 -21.82 -7.93 1.75
CA GLY A 177 -22.28 -7.80 0.37
C GLY A 177 -21.24 -7.22 -0.60
N LEU A 178 -19.99 -7.05 -0.16
CA LEU A 178 -18.92 -6.40 -0.91
C LEU A 178 -17.62 -7.18 -0.76
N ARG A 179 -16.81 -7.17 -1.82
CA ARG A 179 -15.50 -7.83 -1.83
C ARG A 179 -14.38 -6.95 -1.30
N MET A 180 -14.51 -5.64 -1.43
CA MET A 180 -13.56 -4.63 -0.97
C MET A 180 -14.33 -3.35 -0.62
N ASN A 181 -13.70 -2.43 0.11
CA ASN A 181 -14.26 -1.13 0.49
C ASN A 181 -15.62 -1.26 1.21
N HIS A 182 -15.64 -2.06 2.27
CA HIS A 182 -16.86 -2.60 2.88
C HIS A 182 -17.73 -1.53 3.53
N ALA A 183 -17.10 -0.54 4.19
CA ALA A 183 -17.78 0.43 5.05
C ALA A 183 -18.78 -0.26 6.00
N TYR A 184 -18.36 -1.38 6.58
CA TYR A 184 -19.21 -2.25 7.38
C TYR A 184 -19.10 -1.91 8.86
N ILE A 185 -17.91 -1.53 9.33
CA ILE A 185 -17.72 -1.06 10.69
C ILE A 185 -18.20 0.39 10.76
N ARG A 186 -18.99 0.73 11.77
CA ARG A 186 -19.56 2.07 11.94
C ARG A 186 -19.25 2.59 13.35
N PRO A 187 -19.20 3.92 13.55
CA PRO A 187 -19.21 4.46 14.91
C PRO A 187 -20.43 3.91 15.65
N GLY A 188 -20.21 3.24 16.79
CA GLY A 188 -21.27 2.56 17.53
C GLY A 188 -21.33 1.02 17.36
N GLY A 189 -20.50 0.43 16.48
CA GLY A 189 -20.43 -1.03 16.30
C GLY A 189 -20.23 -1.48 14.85
N VAL A 190 -21.16 -2.26 14.33
CA VAL A 190 -21.18 -2.80 12.95
C VAL A 190 -22.53 -2.50 12.31
N ALA A 191 -22.58 -2.42 10.97
CA ALA A 191 -23.77 -1.98 10.23
C ALA A 191 -24.95 -2.98 10.32
N VAL A 192 -24.65 -4.28 10.27
CA VAL A 192 -25.63 -5.38 10.36
C VAL A 192 -24.94 -6.57 11.03
N ASP A 193 -25.68 -7.42 11.75
CA ASP A 193 -25.11 -8.63 12.34
C ASP A 193 -24.69 -9.64 11.26
N LEU A 194 -23.90 -10.65 11.64
CA LEU A 194 -23.48 -11.72 10.74
C LEU A 194 -24.71 -12.49 10.20
N PRO A 195 -24.69 -12.97 8.94
CA PRO A 195 -25.72 -13.85 8.43
C PRO A 195 -25.80 -15.12 9.29
N GLY A 196 -27.03 -15.52 9.62
CA GLY A 196 -27.34 -16.71 10.44
C GLY A 196 -27.29 -18.03 9.69
#